data_AF-A0A7C6MGW7-F1
#
_entry.id   AF-A0A7C6MGW7-F1
#
_cell.length_a   1.000
_cell.length_b   1.000
_cell.length_c   1.000
_cell.angle_alpha   90.00
_cell.angle_beta   90.00
_cell.angle_gamma   90.00
#
_symmetry.space_group_name_H-M   'P 1'
#
loop_
_entity.id
_entity.type
_entity.pdbx_description
1 polymer ?
#
loop_
_entity_poly.entity_id
_entity_poly.type
_entity_poly.pdbx_seq_one_letter_code
_entity_poly.pdbx_strand_id
1 'polypeptide(L)'
;MTSSAPQIPHVALSDGTSIPQLGFGTFQVPPADAERVVSDALGSGYRHLDTAQMYGNEEGVGRAVAASGVARDELYVTTKLSNEF
;
A
#
# COMPACT_ATOMS: atom_id res chain seq x y z
N MET A 1 -7.03 0.84 -30.06
CA MET A 1 -6.33 -0.28 -29.39
C MET A 1 -6.10 0.14 -27.95
N THR A 2 -6.97 -0.25 -27.03
CA THR A 2 -6.74 -0.02 -25.59
C THR A 2 -5.80 -1.11 -25.12
N SER A 3 -4.52 -0.77 -24.96
CA SER A 3 -3.59 -1.64 -24.24
C SER A 3 -4.09 -1.73 -22.80
N SER A 4 -4.61 -2.89 -22.41
CA SER A 4 -4.85 -3.20 -21.01
C SER A 4 -3.49 -3.17 -20.32
N ALA A 5 -3.27 -2.23 -19.40
CA ALA A 5 -2.11 -2.31 -18.53
C ALA A 5 -2.07 -3.71 -17.89
N PRO A 6 -0.89 -4.32 -17.72
CA PRO A 6 -0.79 -5.61 -17.05
C PRO A 6 -1.33 -5.47 -15.63
N GLN A 7 -2.39 -6.22 -15.33
CA GLN A 7 -3.00 -6.25 -14.01
C GLN A 7 -2.12 -7.08 -13.07
N ILE A 8 -1.80 -6.55 -11.89
CA ILE A 8 -1.06 -7.29 -10.86
C ILE A 8 -1.89 -8.52 -10.47
N PRO A 9 -1.36 -9.76 -10.57
CA PRO A 9 -2.10 -10.95 -10.19
C PRO A 9 -2.50 -10.91 -8.71
N HIS A 10 -3.64 -11.53 -8.39
CA HIS A 10 -4.06 -11.72 -7.01
C HIS A 10 -3.76 -13.14 -6.54
N VAL A 11 -3.34 -13.28 -5.29
CA VAL A 11 -3.16 -14.57 -4.61
C VAL A 11 -4.37 -14.80 -3.72
N ALA A 12 -5.02 -15.95 -3.84
CA ALA A 12 -6.10 -16.36 -2.94
C ALA A 12 -5.53 -16.71 -1.55
N LEU A 13 -6.14 -16.17 -0.50
CA LEU A 13 -5.82 -16.50 0.88
C LEU A 13 -6.76 -17.61 1.40
N SER A 14 -6.37 -18.27 2.48
CA SER A 14 -7.14 -19.40 3.02
C SER A 14 -8.49 -19.01 3.65
N ASP A 15 -8.72 -17.72 3.90
CA ASP A 15 -9.98 -17.17 4.39
C ASP A 15 -10.97 -16.82 3.27
N GLY A 16 -10.64 -17.12 2.01
CA GLY A 16 -11.47 -16.84 0.84
C GLY A 16 -11.31 -15.42 0.27
N THR A 17 -10.49 -14.58 0.90
CA THR A 17 -10.11 -13.27 0.33
C THR A 17 -8.96 -13.41 -0.67
N SER A 18 -8.55 -12.30 -1.29
CA SER A 18 -7.38 -12.27 -2.16
C SER A 18 -6.54 -11.01 -1.94
N ILE A 19 -5.24 -11.12 -2.21
CA ILE A 19 -4.26 -10.04 -2.03
C ILE A 19 -3.50 -9.79 -3.34
N PRO A 20 -3.20 -8.54 -3.73
CA PRO A 20 -2.30 -8.29 -4.85
C PRO A 20 -0.91 -8.88 -4.57
N GLN A 21 -0.43 -9.68 -5.51
CA GLN A 21 0.82 -10.45 -5.38
C GLN A 21 2.05 -9.55 -5.21
N LEU A 22 2.00 -8.32 -5.74
CA LEU A 22 3.05 -7.31 -5.61
C LEU A 22 2.58 -6.18 -4.70
N GLY A 23 3.34 -5.91 -3.64
CA GLY A 23 3.09 -4.81 -2.70
C GLY A 23 4.28 -3.87 -2.55
N PHE A 24 4.02 -2.67 -2.03
CA PHE A 24 5.01 -1.63 -1.76
C PHE A 24 5.28 -1.55 -0.25
N GLY A 25 6.51 -1.87 0.16
CA GLY A 25 6.94 -1.82 1.56
C GLY A 25 7.51 -0.46 1.96
N THR A 26 7.18 -0.01 3.17
CA THR A 26 7.55 1.32 3.68
C THR A 26 8.58 1.28 4.83
N PHE A 27 9.22 0.14 5.06
CA PHE A 27 10.27 0.01 6.07
C PHE A 27 11.44 0.94 5.76
N GLN A 28 11.94 1.64 6.79
CA GLN A 28 13.03 2.63 6.70
C GLN A 28 12.77 3.84 5.78
N VAL A 29 11.55 4.02 5.26
CA VAL A 29 11.14 5.29 4.64
C VAL A 29 10.96 6.31 5.76
N PRO A 30 11.71 7.44 5.75
CA PRO A 30 11.53 8.49 6.74
C PRO A 30 10.07 8.99 6.77
N PRO A 31 9.50 9.31 7.95
CA PRO A 31 8.10 9.77 8.04
C PRO A 31 7.77 10.96 7.14
N ALA A 32 8.73 11.86 6.93
CA ALA A 32 8.60 13.03 6.05
C ALA A 32 8.50 12.68 4.56
N ASP A 33 9.01 11.51 4.14
CA ASP A 33 9.02 11.05 2.76
C ASP A 33 7.87 10.09 2.42
N ALA A 34 7.23 9.50 3.44
CA ALA A 34 6.27 8.42 3.24
C ALA A 34 5.09 8.80 2.34
N GLU A 35 4.55 10.02 2.47
CA GLU A 35 3.45 10.47 1.62
C GLU A 35 3.85 10.54 0.14
N ARG A 36 5.00 11.14 -0.17
CA ARG A 36 5.51 11.23 -1.54
C ARG A 36 5.78 9.85 -2.13
N VAL A 37 6.52 9.02 -1.40
CA VAL A 37 6.94 7.70 -1.86
C VAL A 37 5.74 6.76 -2.08
N VAL A 38 4.73 6.79 -1.21
CA VAL A 38 3.50 6.02 -1.40
C VAL A 38 2.66 6.58 -2.55
N SER A 39 2.62 7.91 -2.73
CA SER A 39 1.94 8.53 -3.88
C SER A 39 2.58 8.09 -5.20
N ASP A 40 3.91 8.05 -5.27
CA ASP A 40 4.66 7.56 -6.44
C ASP A 40 4.34 6.07 -6.73
N ALA A 41 4.25 5.24 -5.68
CA ALA A 41 3.88 3.83 -5.82
C ALA A 41 2.44 3.68 -6.35
N LEU A 42 1.47 4.41 -5.80
CA LEU A 42 0.08 4.37 -6.26
C LEU A 42 -0.06 4.86 -7.70
N GLY A 43 0.67 5.93 -8.07
CA GLY A 43 0.75 6.46 -9.43
C GLY A 43 1.41 5.50 -10.42
N SER A 44 2.29 4.62 -9.94
CA SER A 44 2.92 3.55 -10.73
C SER A 44 2.05 2.29 -10.88
N GLY A 45 0.87 2.26 -10.24
CA GLY A 45 -0.09 1.15 -10.35
C GLY A 45 -0.11 0.17 -9.18
N TYR A 46 0.64 0.42 -8.09
CA TYR A 46 0.54 -0.41 -6.90
C TYR A 46 -0.86 -0.30 -6.29
N ARG A 47 -1.36 -1.43 -5.78
CA ARG A 47 -2.64 -1.53 -5.05
C ARG A 47 -2.51 -2.25 -3.71
N HIS A 48 -1.30 -2.66 -3.34
CA HIS A 48 -0.99 -3.27 -2.05
C HIS A 48 0.13 -2.46 -1.37
N LEU A 49 -0.17 -1.91 -0.19
CA LEU A 49 0.75 -1.13 0.63
C LEU A 49 1.05 -1.89 1.93
N ASP A 50 2.32 -1.96 2.30
CA ASP A 50 2.79 -2.60 3.53
C ASP A 50 3.55 -1.61 4.43
N THR A 51 3.04 -1.43 5.64
CA THR A 51 3.63 -0.59 6.70
C THR A 51 3.59 -1.33 8.05
N ALA A 52 3.98 -0.67 9.12
CA ALA A 52 3.87 -1.14 10.48
C ALA A 52 3.85 0.06 11.43
N GLN A 53 3.19 -0.08 12.57
CA GLN A 53 3.19 0.95 13.62
C GLN A 53 4.61 1.35 14.04
N MET A 54 5.51 0.37 14.20
CA MET A 54 6.92 0.58 14.55
C MET A 54 7.68 1.42 13.53
N TYR A 55 7.22 1.52 12.27
CA TYR A 55 7.92 2.30 11.24
C TYR A 55 7.71 3.81 11.43
N GLY A 56 6.73 4.22 12.25
CA GLY A 56 6.49 5.63 12.58
C GLY A 56 6.03 6.48 11.40
N ASN A 57 5.56 5.86 10.31
CA ASN A 57 5.24 6.54 9.05
C ASN A 57 3.81 6.30 8.54
N GLU A 58 2.94 5.65 9.34
CA GLU A 58 1.54 5.36 8.98
C GLU A 58 0.73 6.61 8.63
N GLU A 59 0.98 7.74 9.28
CA GLU A 59 0.31 9.00 8.93
C GLU A 59 0.62 9.45 7.50
N GLY A 60 1.86 9.30 7.04
CA GLY A 60 2.26 9.62 5.67
C GLY A 60 1.62 8.67 4.66
N VAL A 61 1.54 7.37 4.99
CA VAL A 61 0.81 6.38 4.19
C VAL A 61 -0.68 6.76 4.09
N GLY A 62 -1.30 7.12 5.22
CA GLY A 62 -2.70 7.54 5.27
C GLY A 62 -3.00 8.79 4.45
N ARG A 63 -2.13 9.80 4.50
CA ARG A 63 -2.25 11.02 3.66
C ARG A 63 -2.18 10.69 2.17
N ALA A 64 -1.22 9.85 1.76
CA ALA A 64 -1.12 9.42 0.37
C ALA A 64 -2.35 8.64 -0.10
N VAL A 65 -2.87 7.73 0.72
CA VAL A 65 -4.11 6.99 0.42
C VAL A 65 -5.28 7.97 0.23
N ALA A 66 -5.47 8.92 1.14
CA ALA A 66 -6.55 9.90 1.07
C ALA A 66 -6.43 10.84 -0.16
N ALA A 67 -5.22 11.21 -0.55
CA ALA A 67 -4.96 12.09 -1.69
C ALA A 67 -4.93 11.35 -3.05
N SER A 68 -4.84 10.02 -3.06
CA SER A 68 -4.55 9.23 -4.28
C SER A 68 -5.62 9.27 -5.36
N GLY A 69 -6.87 9.56 -5.01
CA GLY A 69 -8.03 9.39 -5.91
C GLY A 69 -8.35 7.94 -6.26
N VAL A 70 -7.64 6.94 -5.69
CA VAL A 70 -7.94 5.51 -5.84
C VAL A 70 -9.04 5.15 -4.85
N ALA A 71 -10.05 4.41 -5.32
CA ALA A 71 -11.14 3.95 -4.45
C ALA A 71 -10.57 3.06 -3.34
N ARG A 72 -11.04 3.24 -2.10
CA ARG A 72 -10.46 2.56 -0.93
C ARG A 72 -10.57 1.03 -1.04
N ASP A 73 -11.62 0.52 -1.65
CA ASP A 73 -11.85 -0.91 -1.88
C ASP A 73 -10.94 -1.52 -2.97
N GLU A 74 -10.27 -0.69 -3.77
CA GLU A 74 -9.19 -1.13 -4.67
C GLU A 74 -7.84 -1.28 -3.97
N LEU A 75 -7.73 -0.87 -2.69
CA LEU A 75 -6.47 -0.88 -1.95
C LEU A 75 -6.42 -1.98 -0.90
N TYR A 76 -5.34 -2.77 -0.93
CA TYR A 76 -4.94 -3.65 0.14
C TYR A 76 -3.90 -2.95 1.01
N VAL A 77 -4.20 -2.71 2.30
CA VAL A 77 -3.30 -2.01 3.21
C VAL A 77 -3.00 -2.91 4.40
N THR A 78 -1.72 -3.22 4.59
CA THR A 78 -1.22 -4.06 5.68
C THR A 78 -0.47 -3.20 6.68
N THR A 79 -0.83 -3.27 7.96
CA THR A 79 -0.02 -2.76 9.07
C THR A 79 0.21 -3.86 10.10
N LYS A 80 1.09 -3.61 11.07
CA LYS A 80 1.59 -4.59 12.04
C LYS A 80 1.60 -3.98 13.43
N LEU A 81 1.12 -4.74 14.41
CA LEU A 81 1.18 -4.41 15.82
C LEU A 81 2.64 -4.30 16.29
N SER A 82 2.98 -3.22 16.99
CA SER A 82 4.30 -3.08 17.63
C SER A 82 4.36 -3.85 18.95
N ASN A 83 5.57 -4.23 19.36
CA ASN A 83 5.81 -4.87 20.66
C ASN A 83 5.84 -3.86 21.82
N GLU A 84 6.07 -2.58 21.53
CA GLU A 84 6.26 -1.54 22.54
C GLU A 84 4.91 -0.92 22.94
N PHE A 85 4.58 -0.97 24.24
CA PHE A 85 3.48 -0.30 24.92
C PHE A 85 4.02 0.63 26.00
#